data_AF-A0A937L898-F1
#
_entry.id   AF-A0A937L898-F1
#
_cell.length_a   1.000
_cell.length_b   1.000
_cell.length_c   1.000
_cell.angle_alpha   90.00
_cell.angle_beta   90.00
_cell.angle_gamma   90.00
#
_symmetry.space_group_name_H-M   'P 1'
#
loop_
_entity.id
_entity.type
_entity.pdbx_description
1 polymer ?
#
loop_
_entity_poly.entity_id
_entity_poly.type
_entity_poly.pdbx_seq_one_letter_code
_entity_poly.pdbx_strand_id
1 'polypeptide(L)'
;MTKSFEPTKPAALQASACALACVRAAILFLALTALLILLTGCRDEQAETRERSRDFAGLLRDGRQAALDPYGLYRRTEAGTLEAVAADRLNLGRCSSINNFWCLKTPGGAQWKGQIGADASGHAAFVDPVYSARAFARLMRIYRFRHDLLTVREVARRYAPPGDCIGSLSFCPVSEDVVIGPDQPQRQVGDKVITYSLTRPGDGFERTPLEACSRPLLYCPRGINRSEAYAAMLAAALGLDSIDDDIALFDDKGRLDFTRAQTLFQAMTRFELGADYAVDPTLIRRGILMEARDYLQENQRLY
;
A
#
# COMPACT_ATOMS: atom_id res chain seq x y z
N MET A 1 -5.83 -92.73 24.44
CA MET A 1 -5.84 -91.90 23.22
C MET A 1 -6.62 -90.62 23.52
N THR A 2 -5.93 -89.58 23.97
CA THR A 2 -6.50 -88.25 24.24
C THR A 2 -5.96 -87.28 23.20
N LYS A 3 -6.83 -86.74 22.33
CA LYS A 3 -6.49 -85.69 21.36
C LYS A 3 -6.47 -84.34 22.08
N SER A 4 -5.33 -83.66 22.04
CA SER A 4 -5.17 -82.27 22.47
C SER A 4 -5.83 -81.34 21.45
N PHE A 5 -6.62 -80.38 21.94
CA PHE A 5 -7.28 -79.32 21.17
C PHE A 5 -6.33 -78.12 21.08
N GLU A 6 -5.99 -77.68 19.87
CA GLU A 6 -5.32 -76.39 19.63
C GLU A 6 -6.32 -75.23 19.71
N PRO A 7 -5.98 -74.08 20.33
CA PRO A 7 -6.84 -72.91 20.33
C PRO A 7 -6.64 -72.08 19.04
N THR A 8 -7.72 -71.83 18.34
CA THR A 8 -7.81 -70.85 17.24
C THR A 8 -7.52 -69.43 17.73
N LYS A 9 -6.65 -68.71 16.98
CA LYS A 9 -6.38 -67.27 17.15
C LYS A 9 -7.68 -66.44 17.07
N PRO A 10 -7.86 -65.38 17.88
CA PRO A 10 -9.10 -64.62 17.92
C PRO A 10 -9.19 -63.60 16.76
N ALA A 11 -10.33 -63.62 16.06
CA ALA A 11 -10.71 -62.70 14.97
C ALA A 11 -10.81 -61.21 15.36
N ALA A 12 -10.69 -60.88 16.65
CA ALA A 12 -10.87 -59.52 17.17
C ALA A 12 -9.73 -58.53 16.81
N LEU A 13 -8.50 -59.03 16.57
CA LEU A 13 -7.35 -58.17 16.23
C LEU A 13 -7.36 -57.68 14.77
N GLN A 14 -8.00 -58.41 13.85
CA GLN A 14 -8.07 -58.03 12.43
C GLN A 14 -9.10 -56.93 12.15
N ALA A 15 -10.22 -56.90 12.89
CA ALA A 15 -11.24 -55.86 12.74
C ALA A 15 -10.75 -54.46 13.15
N SER A 16 -9.91 -54.39 14.19
CA SER A 16 -9.33 -53.13 14.70
C SER A 16 -8.32 -52.50 13.72
N ALA A 17 -7.47 -53.31 13.10
CA ALA A 17 -6.52 -52.83 12.09
C ALA A 17 -7.21 -52.32 10.81
N CYS A 18 -8.31 -52.97 10.40
CA CYS A 18 -9.09 -52.55 9.23
C CYS A 18 -9.85 -51.24 9.48
N ALA A 19 -10.41 -51.06 10.68
CA ALA A 19 -11.05 -49.81 11.08
C ALA A 19 -10.04 -48.65 11.11
N LEU A 20 -8.83 -48.87 11.66
CA LEU A 20 -7.77 -47.87 11.70
C LEU A 20 -7.25 -47.51 10.30
N ALA A 21 -7.17 -48.48 9.39
CA ALA A 21 -6.80 -48.26 7.99
C ALA A 21 -7.87 -47.46 7.23
N CYS A 22 -9.16 -47.76 7.42
CA CYS A 22 -10.26 -47.00 6.84
C CYS A 22 -10.31 -45.55 7.34
N VAL A 23 -10.10 -45.33 8.64
CA VAL A 23 -10.05 -43.97 9.21
C VAL A 23 -8.87 -43.17 8.64
N ARG A 24 -7.68 -43.79 8.52
CA ARG A 24 -6.52 -43.13 7.90
C ARG A 24 -6.75 -42.81 6.42
N ALA A 25 -7.35 -43.73 5.67
CA ALA A 25 -7.70 -43.51 4.27
C ALA A 25 -8.71 -42.37 4.11
N ALA A 26 -9.73 -42.29 4.98
CA ALA A 26 -10.73 -41.22 4.95
C ALA A 26 -10.11 -39.85 5.27
N ILE A 27 -9.21 -39.79 6.27
CA ILE A 27 -8.47 -38.56 6.61
C ILE A 27 -7.58 -38.11 5.46
N LEU A 28 -6.85 -39.04 4.82
CA LEU A 28 -6.03 -38.75 3.65
C LEU A 28 -6.89 -38.25 2.48
N PHE A 29 -8.04 -38.87 2.25
CA PHE A 29 -8.96 -38.48 1.17
C PHE A 29 -9.55 -37.08 1.41
N LEU A 30 -9.95 -36.78 2.65
CA LEU A 30 -10.43 -35.44 3.06
C LEU A 30 -9.33 -34.37 2.96
N ALA A 31 -8.09 -34.71 3.32
CA ALA A 31 -6.96 -33.80 3.17
C ALA A 31 -6.63 -33.54 1.69
N LEU A 32 -6.68 -34.57 0.85
CA LEU A 32 -6.48 -34.45 -0.60
C LEU A 32 -7.58 -33.65 -1.28
N THR A 33 -8.85 -33.86 -0.93
CA THR A 33 -9.96 -33.07 -1.49
C THR A 33 -9.91 -31.63 -1.02
N ALA A 34 -9.62 -31.36 0.26
CA ALA A 34 -9.41 -29.99 0.75
C ALA A 34 -8.25 -29.28 0.03
N LEU A 35 -7.13 -29.98 -0.17
CA LEU A 35 -5.99 -29.45 -0.94
C LEU A 35 -6.36 -29.19 -2.40
N LEU A 36 -7.11 -30.09 -3.04
CA LEU A 36 -7.56 -29.92 -4.42
C LEU A 36 -8.48 -28.70 -4.56
N ILE A 37 -9.44 -28.53 -3.65
CA ILE A 37 -10.37 -27.39 -3.62
C ILE A 37 -9.61 -26.07 -3.43
N LEU A 38 -8.62 -26.04 -2.53
CA LEU A 38 -7.76 -24.88 -2.33
C LEU A 38 -6.94 -24.55 -3.59
N LEU A 39 -6.38 -25.56 -4.25
CA LEU A 39 -5.58 -25.39 -5.46
C LEU A 39 -6.42 -24.93 -6.67
N THR A 40 -7.65 -25.44 -6.81
CA THR A 40 -8.58 -25.00 -7.87
C THR A 40 -9.08 -23.58 -7.59
N GLY A 41 -9.45 -23.27 -6.35
CA GLY A 41 -9.86 -21.91 -5.96
C GLY A 41 -8.77 -20.87 -6.22
N CYS A 42 -7.50 -21.18 -5.92
CA CYS A 42 -6.38 -20.31 -6.24
C CYS A 42 -6.15 -20.11 -7.76
N ARG A 43 -6.48 -21.11 -8.59
CA ARG A 43 -6.35 -20.99 -10.06
C ARG A 43 -7.41 -20.07 -10.63
N ASP A 44 -8.64 -20.18 -10.17
CA ASP A 44 -9.76 -19.37 -10.63
C ASP A 44 -9.58 -17.90 -10.25
N GLU A 45 -9.16 -17.62 -9.00
CA GLU A 45 -8.84 -16.25 -8.54
C GLU A 45 -7.71 -15.60 -9.38
N GLN A 46 -6.71 -16.40 -9.80
CA GLN A 46 -5.62 -15.94 -10.65
C GLN A 46 -6.05 -15.68 -12.09
N ALA A 47 -6.98 -16.48 -12.64
CA ALA A 47 -7.53 -16.28 -13.98
C ALA A 47 -8.38 -15.01 -14.02
N GLU A 48 -9.27 -14.83 -13.05
CA GLU A 48 -10.13 -13.65 -12.92
C GLU A 48 -9.30 -12.37 -12.75
N THR A 49 -8.27 -12.40 -11.90
CA THR A 49 -7.32 -11.26 -11.75
C THR A 49 -6.66 -10.90 -13.09
N ARG A 50 -6.28 -11.89 -13.90
CA ARG A 50 -5.61 -11.66 -15.20
C ARG A 50 -6.55 -11.10 -16.25
N GLU A 51 -7.78 -11.59 -16.31
CA GLU A 51 -8.81 -11.08 -17.22
C GLU A 51 -9.13 -9.62 -16.88
N ARG A 52 -9.42 -9.32 -15.61
CA ARG A 52 -9.70 -7.96 -15.15
C ARG A 52 -8.52 -7.00 -15.41
N SER A 53 -7.29 -7.46 -15.22
CA SER A 53 -6.08 -6.70 -15.55
C SER A 53 -6.03 -6.31 -17.02
N ARG A 54 -6.42 -7.21 -17.93
CA ARG A 54 -6.43 -6.93 -19.38
C ARG A 54 -7.49 -5.91 -19.74
N ASP A 55 -8.69 -6.04 -19.18
CA ASP A 55 -9.80 -5.11 -19.43
C ASP A 55 -9.46 -3.70 -18.96
N PHE A 56 -8.88 -3.56 -17.77
CA PHE A 56 -8.47 -2.25 -17.24
C PHE A 56 -7.38 -1.60 -18.10
N ALA A 57 -6.38 -2.36 -18.55
CA ALA A 57 -5.35 -1.85 -19.46
C ALA A 57 -5.92 -1.41 -20.81
N GLY A 58 -6.94 -2.10 -21.34
CA GLY A 58 -7.65 -1.71 -22.56
C GLY A 58 -8.39 -0.39 -22.37
N LEU A 59 -9.21 -0.29 -21.32
CA LEU A 59 -10.03 0.89 -21.04
C LEU A 59 -9.22 2.16 -20.80
N LEU A 60 -8.06 2.06 -20.15
CA LEU A 60 -7.15 3.19 -19.97
C LEU A 60 -6.56 3.70 -21.28
N ARG A 61 -6.22 2.81 -22.22
CA ARG A 61 -5.76 3.21 -23.56
C ARG A 61 -6.84 3.95 -24.33
N ASP A 62 -8.10 3.56 -24.13
CA ASP A 62 -9.26 4.16 -24.78
C ASP A 62 -9.75 5.44 -24.07
N GLY A 63 -9.05 5.92 -23.03
CA GLY A 63 -9.44 7.11 -22.26
C GLY A 63 -10.67 6.92 -21.38
N ARG A 64 -11.14 5.68 -21.18
CA ARG A 64 -12.33 5.33 -20.41
C ARG A 64 -12.01 4.91 -18.97
N GLN A 65 -11.22 5.74 -18.28
CA GLN A 65 -10.70 5.51 -16.93
C GLN A 65 -11.76 5.17 -15.86
N ALA A 66 -13.03 5.51 -16.09
CA ALA A 66 -14.14 5.37 -15.14
C ALA A 66 -14.92 4.04 -15.20
N ALA A 67 -14.53 3.07 -16.04
CA ALA A 67 -15.46 2.00 -16.43
C ALA A 67 -15.36 0.67 -15.64
N LEU A 68 -14.45 0.50 -14.67
CA LEU A 68 -14.36 -0.74 -13.87
C LEU A 68 -14.36 -0.47 -12.37
N ASP A 69 -15.06 -1.33 -11.64
CA ASP A 69 -15.14 -1.29 -10.18
C ASP A 69 -13.74 -1.50 -9.56
N PRO A 70 -13.31 -0.63 -8.62
CA PRO A 70 -12.04 -0.79 -7.92
C PRO A 70 -12.11 -2.00 -6.98
N TYR A 71 -11.70 -3.16 -7.47
CA TYR A 71 -11.64 -4.40 -6.70
C TYR A 71 -10.86 -4.25 -5.40
N GLY A 72 -11.41 -4.86 -4.35
CA GLY A 72 -10.81 -4.83 -3.02
C GLY A 72 -10.82 -3.45 -2.38
N LEU A 73 -11.59 -2.49 -2.91
CA LEU A 73 -11.90 -1.24 -2.22
C LEU A 73 -13.33 -1.28 -1.70
N TYR A 74 -13.48 -0.97 -0.42
CA TYR A 74 -14.74 -0.93 0.29
C TYR A 74 -14.95 0.44 0.89
N ARG A 75 -16.22 0.82 1.05
CA ARG A 75 -16.64 2.02 1.77
C ARG A 75 -17.55 1.64 2.93
N ARG A 76 -17.36 2.30 4.07
CA ARG A 76 -18.26 2.21 5.21
C ARG A 76 -19.55 2.96 4.91
N THR A 77 -20.68 2.28 5.10
CA THR A 77 -22.01 2.88 5.01
C THR A 77 -22.36 3.63 6.30
N GLU A 78 -23.42 4.44 6.26
CA GLU A 78 -23.97 5.07 7.48
C GLU A 78 -24.38 4.04 8.55
N ALA A 79 -24.82 2.85 8.12
CA ALA A 79 -25.13 1.73 9.00
C ALA A 79 -23.87 1.02 9.56
N GLY A 80 -22.67 1.46 9.19
CA GLY A 80 -21.40 0.92 9.66
C GLY A 80 -20.91 -0.33 8.93
N THR A 81 -21.65 -0.85 7.95
CA THR A 81 -21.26 -1.99 7.13
C THR A 81 -20.24 -1.60 6.06
N LEU A 82 -19.43 -2.55 5.59
CA LEU A 82 -18.51 -2.34 4.46
C LEU A 82 -19.14 -2.85 3.18
N GLU A 83 -19.22 -2.00 2.17
CA GLU A 83 -19.74 -2.34 0.85
C GLU A 83 -18.68 -2.11 -0.22
N ALA A 84 -18.64 -2.99 -1.23
CA ALA A 84 -17.71 -2.85 -2.34
C ALA A 84 -18.02 -1.56 -3.11
N VAL A 85 -16.96 -0.84 -3.47
CA VAL A 85 -17.06 0.40 -4.22
C VAL A 85 -17.34 0.08 -5.69
N ALA A 86 -18.45 0.61 -6.22
CA ALA A 86 -18.80 0.51 -7.64
C ALA A 86 -18.41 1.81 -8.39
N ALA A 87 -17.88 1.66 -9.60
CA ALA A 87 -17.38 2.75 -10.44
C ALA A 87 -18.50 3.66 -10.97
N ASP A 88 -19.71 3.13 -11.17
CA ASP A 88 -20.86 3.85 -11.70
C ASP A 88 -21.58 4.72 -10.65
N ARG A 89 -21.43 4.41 -9.36
CA ARG A 89 -22.16 5.05 -8.25
C ARG A 89 -21.37 6.12 -7.52
N LEU A 90 -20.08 6.31 -7.83
CA LEU A 90 -19.20 7.20 -7.08
C LEU A 90 -18.35 8.05 -8.02
N ASN A 91 -18.30 9.35 -7.75
CA ASN A 91 -17.25 10.23 -8.26
C ASN A 91 -15.95 9.85 -7.54
N LEU A 92 -15.36 8.73 -7.95
CA LEU A 92 -14.20 8.14 -7.30
C LEU A 92 -13.08 9.18 -7.25
N GLY A 93 -12.48 9.34 -6.07
CA GLY A 93 -11.29 10.15 -5.93
C GLY A 93 -10.23 9.71 -6.94
N ARG A 94 -9.47 10.68 -7.44
CA ARG A 94 -8.45 10.53 -8.49
C ARG A 94 -7.59 9.26 -8.39
N CYS A 95 -7.16 8.87 -7.19
CA CYS A 95 -6.27 7.72 -7.03
C CYS A 95 -7.03 6.38 -7.08
N SER A 96 -8.25 6.33 -6.54
CA SER A 96 -9.12 5.14 -6.57
C SER A 96 -9.50 4.77 -8.01
N SER A 97 -9.76 5.76 -8.87
CA SER A 97 -10.12 5.53 -10.28
C SER A 97 -8.97 5.01 -11.14
N ILE A 98 -7.73 4.98 -10.62
CA ILE A 98 -6.53 4.50 -11.33
C ILE A 98 -5.87 3.30 -10.64
N ASN A 99 -6.61 2.55 -9.83
CA ASN A 99 -6.15 1.40 -9.04
C ASN A 99 -4.96 1.72 -8.13
N ASN A 100 -4.88 2.94 -7.63
CA ASN A 100 -3.80 3.42 -6.79
C ASN A 100 -4.32 3.80 -5.39
N PHE A 101 -4.58 2.82 -4.54
CA PHE A 101 -5.23 3.06 -3.25
C PHE A 101 -4.36 3.78 -2.21
N TRP A 102 -3.08 3.98 -2.53
CA TRP A 102 -2.15 4.75 -1.72
C TRP A 102 -1.75 6.08 -2.37
N CYS A 103 -2.25 6.45 -3.56
CA CYS A 103 -1.83 7.68 -4.26
C CYS A 103 -0.31 7.76 -4.55
N LEU A 104 0.32 6.65 -4.92
CA LEU A 104 1.75 6.60 -5.27
C LEU A 104 2.06 7.43 -6.52
N LYS A 105 3.12 8.23 -6.45
CA LYS A 105 3.72 8.89 -7.63
C LYS A 105 4.52 7.90 -8.48
N THR A 106 4.61 8.19 -9.77
CA THR A 106 5.53 7.52 -10.69
C THR A 106 6.97 7.89 -10.30
N PRO A 107 7.89 6.91 -10.15
CA PRO A 107 9.27 7.21 -9.85
C PRO A 107 9.94 7.91 -11.04
N GLY A 108 10.81 8.90 -10.77
CA GLY A 108 11.52 9.62 -11.82
C GLY A 108 12.38 8.68 -12.68
N GLY A 109 12.15 8.66 -13.99
CA GLY A 109 12.91 7.85 -14.95
C GLY A 109 12.64 6.33 -14.89
N ALA A 110 11.63 5.89 -14.15
CA ALA A 110 11.27 4.47 -14.03
C ALA A 110 9.75 4.28 -13.95
N GLN A 111 9.31 3.03 -13.90
CA GLN A 111 7.90 2.66 -13.66
C GLN A 111 7.81 1.59 -12.58
N TRP A 112 6.71 1.61 -11.83
CA TRP A 112 6.40 0.49 -10.94
C TRP A 112 6.01 -0.75 -11.75
N LYS A 113 6.26 -1.94 -11.20
CA LYS A 113 5.73 -3.19 -11.75
C LYS A 113 4.20 -3.12 -11.80
N GLY A 114 3.61 -3.38 -12.97
CA GLY A 114 2.17 -3.29 -13.18
C GLY A 114 1.64 -1.86 -13.38
N GLN A 115 2.51 -0.85 -13.42
CA GLN A 115 2.13 0.50 -13.84
C GLN A 115 1.86 0.51 -15.35
N ILE A 116 0.78 1.17 -15.75
CA ILE A 116 0.33 1.28 -17.15
C ILE A 116 0.15 2.72 -17.62
N GLY A 117 0.35 3.69 -16.72
CA GLY A 117 0.30 5.11 -17.03
C GLY A 117 0.53 5.98 -15.81
N ALA A 118 0.31 7.28 -15.96
CA ALA A 118 0.24 8.22 -14.87
C ALA A 118 -0.80 9.30 -15.17
N ASP A 119 -1.41 9.88 -14.13
CA ASP A 119 -2.27 11.04 -14.28
C ASP A 119 -1.46 12.33 -14.52
N ALA A 120 -2.15 13.45 -14.77
CA ALA A 120 -1.53 14.75 -15.00
C ALA A 120 -0.72 15.29 -13.80
N SER A 121 -0.86 14.70 -12.62
CA SER A 121 -0.08 15.05 -11.41
C SER A 121 0.97 13.99 -11.07
N GLY A 122 1.23 13.05 -12.00
CA GLY A 122 2.25 12.02 -11.88
C GLY A 122 1.87 10.81 -11.02
N HIS A 123 0.63 10.67 -10.55
CA HIS A 123 0.21 9.47 -9.82
C HIS A 123 0.18 8.26 -10.76
N ALA A 124 0.80 7.16 -10.35
CA ALA A 124 0.87 5.95 -11.14
C ALA A 124 -0.51 5.32 -11.29
N ALA A 125 -0.88 4.95 -12.51
CA ALA A 125 -2.04 4.13 -12.81
C ALA A 125 -1.62 2.67 -12.90
N PHE A 126 -2.31 1.78 -12.20
CA PHE A 126 -1.94 0.36 -12.11
C PHE A 126 -2.94 -0.54 -12.82
N VAL A 127 -2.43 -1.59 -13.47
CA VAL A 127 -3.26 -2.58 -14.16
C VAL A 127 -4.20 -3.33 -13.22
N ASP A 128 -3.78 -3.50 -11.96
CA ASP A 128 -4.55 -4.11 -10.88
C ASP A 128 -4.10 -3.48 -9.54
N PRO A 129 -5.02 -3.20 -8.60
CA PRO A 129 -4.68 -2.60 -7.31
C PRO A 129 -3.72 -3.42 -6.45
N VAL A 130 -3.56 -4.73 -6.68
CA VAL A 130 -2.51 -5.51 -6.01
C VAL A 130 -1.10 -4.99 -6.33
N TYR A 131 -0.90 -4.40 -7.51
CA TYR A 131 0.36 -3.80 -7.89
C TYR A 131 0.62 -2.47 -7.19
N SER A 132 -0.41 -1.68 -6.86
CA SER A 132 -0.22 -0.50 -6.02
C SER A 132 0.11 -0.89 -4.57
N ALA A 133 -0.47 -1.97 -4.06
CA ALA A 133 -0.09 -2.53 -2.75
C ALA A 133 1.38 -2.99 -2.73
N ARG A 134 1.80 -3.72 -3.78
CA ARG A 134 3.19 -4.14 -3.96
C ARG A 134 4.15 -2.95 -4.09
N ALA A 135 3.77 -1.93 -4.84
CA ALA A 135 4.57 -0.72 -5.01
C ALA A 135 4.69 0.05 -3.69
N PHE A 136 3.62 0.12 -2.89
CA PHE A 136 3.65 0.75 -1.58
C PHE A 136 4.56 0.00 -0.59
N ALA A 137 4.50 -1.34 -0.56
CA ALA A 137 5.43 -2.16 0.22
C ALA A 137 6.89 -1.89 -0.15
N ARG A 138 7.15 -1.76 -1.46
CA ARG A 138 8.49 -1.48 -1.97
C ARG A 138 8.94 -0.08 -1.58
N LEU A 139 8.04 0.89 -1.61
CA LEU A 139 8.32 2.26 -1.19
C LEU A 139 8.68 2.31 0.30
N MET A 140 7.96 1.60 1.16
CA MET A 140 8.29 1.51 2.59
C MET A 140 9.68 0.89 2.81
N ARG A 141 10.05 -0.14 2.04
CA ARG A 141 11.40 -0.70 2.06
C ARG A 141 12.46 0.32 1.62
N ILE A 142 12.19 1.06 0.55
CA ILE A 142 13.09 2.13 0.08
C ILE A 142 13.24 3.20 1.16
N TYR A 143 12.15 3.62 1.80
CA TYR A 143 12.18 4.60 2.89
C TYR A 143 13.04 4.11 4.05
N ARG A 144 12.87 2.87 4.47
CA ARG A 144 13.66 2.29 5.56
C ARG A 144 15.14 2.14 5.22
N PHE A 145 15.48 1.51 4.09
CA PHE A 145 16.85 1.05 3.83
C PHE A 145 17.68 1.99 2.96
N ARG A 146 17.06 2.86 2.17
CA ARG A 146 17.78 3.87 1.37
C ARG A 146 17.79 5.24 2.03
N HIS A 147 16.76 5.56 2.80
CA HIS A 147 16.58 6.88 3.40
C HIS A 147 16.63 6.88 4.93
N ASP A 148 16.82 5.70 5.54
CA ASP A 148 16.89 5.51 6.99
C ASP A 148 15.72 6.14 7.75
N LEU A 149 14.51 6.09 7.16
CA LEU A 149 13.31 6.56 7.84
C LEU A 149 12.79 5.49 8.79
N LEU A 150 12.69 5.84 10.06
CA LEU A 150 12.32 4.97 11.17
C LEU A 150 10.95 5.33 11.75
N THR A 151 10.57 6.61 11.70
CA THR A 151 9.38 7.12 12.40
C THR A 151 8.23 7.45 11.45
N VAL A 152 6.99 7.48 11.96
CA VAL A 152 5.84 7.88 11.12
C VAL A 152 5.92 9.34 10.70
N ARG A 153 6.56 10.22 11.50
CA ARG A 153 6.83 11.61 11.10
C ARG A 153 7.71 11.68 9.86
N GLU A 154 8.80 10.93 9.86
CA GLU A 154 9.74 10.87 8.74
C GLU A 154 9.08 10.32 7.48
N VAL A 155 8.33 9.22 7.61
CA VAL A 155 7.57 8.64 6.50
C VAL A 155 6.56 9.65 5.96
N ALA A 156 5.71 10.25 6.80
CA ALA A 156 4.69 11.20 6.37
C ALA A 156 5.27 12.44 5.70
N ARG A 157 6.34 13.02 6.25
CA ARG A 157 7.03 14.19 5.66
C ARG A 157 7.69 13.88 4.33
N ARG A 158 8.11 12.64 4.09
CA ARG A 158 8.64 12.21 2.79
C ARG A 158 7.52 11.88 1.80
N TYR A 159 6.46 11.25 2.28
CA TYR A 159 5.33 10.77 1.47
C TYR A 159 4.48 11.91 0.92
N ALA A 160 4.02 12.78 1.81
CA ALA A 160 3.19 13.93 1.51
C ALA A 160 3.81 15.16 2.18
N PRO A 161 4.95 15.67 1.66
CA PRO A 161 5.62 16.82 2.24
C PRO A 161 4.69 18.04 2.26
N PRO A 162 4.75 18.92 3.28
CA PRO A 162 3.87 20.09 3.38
C PRO A 162 3.86 20.95 2.10
N GLY A 163 5.00 20.94 1.41
CA GLY A 163 5.25 21.67 0.20
C GLY A 163 4.74 21.13 -1.12
N ASP A 164 4.27 19.88 -1.17
CA ASP A 164 3.65 19.34 -2.38
C ASP A 164 2.20 19.85 -2.49
N CYS A 165 2.08 21.13 -2.83
CA CYS A 165 0.82 21.85 -2.91
C CYS A 165 0.44 22.13 -4.37
N ILE A 166 -0.78 21.74 -4.77
CA ILE A 166 -1.22 21.78 -6.17
C ILE A 166 -1.39 23.23 -6.65
N GLY A 167 -0.74 23.58 -7.76
CA GLY A 167 -0.76 24.92 -8.32
C GLY A 167 0.10 25.91 -7.52
N SER A 168 1.14 25.40 -6.89
CA SER A 168 2.14 26.22 -6.21
C SER A 168 2.78 27.21 -7.16
N LEU A 169 3.12 28.38 -6.63
CA LEU A 169 3.79 29.44 -7.37
C LEU A 169 5.07 29.80 -6.61
N SER A 170 6.20 29.78 -7.31
CA SER A 170 7.49 30.13 -6.74
C SER A 170 7.74 31.63 -6.77
N PHE A 171 8.24 32.13 -5.64
CA PHE A 171 8.63 33.51 -5.41
C PHE A 171 10.03 33.58 -4.80
N CYS A 172 10.76 34.64 -5.12
CA CYS A 172 12.04 34.96 -4.50
C CYS A 172 11.98 36.32 -3.81
N PRO A 173 12.56 36.48 -2.60
CA PRO A 173 12.69 37.80 -2.00
C PRO A 173 13.55 38.71 -2.89
N VAL A 174 13.13 39.95 -3.08
CA VAL A 174 13.85 40.94 -3.92
C VAL A 174 15.12 41.47 -3.25
N SER A 175 15.29 41.22 -1.95
CA SER A 175 16.49 41.58 -1.17
C SER A 175 16.64 40.67 0.06
N GLU A 176 17.85 40.60 0.61
CA GLU A 176 18.15 39.77 1.81
C GLU A 176 17.44 40.25 3.08
N ASP A 177 17.03 41.53 3.12
CA ASP A 177 16.32 42.15 4.24
C ASP A 177 14.87 41.67 4.38
N VAL A 178 14.33 41.00 3.35
CA VAL A 178 12.98 40.44 3.37
C VAL A 178 12.96 39.23 4.31
N VAL A 179 12.32 39.41 5.46
CA VAL A 179 12.11 38.36 6.45
C VAL A 179 11.05 37.39 5.92
N ILE A 180 11.47 36.16 5.67
CA ILE A 180 10.57 35.04 5.38
C ILE A 180 10.15 34.47 6.73
N GLY A 181 8.86 34.54 7.05
CA GLY A 181 8.34 34.29 8.40
C GLY A 181 8.85 32.97 9.02
N PRO A 182 9.39 33.00 10.25
CA PRO A 182 9.98 31.82 10.89
C PRO A 182 8.95 30.73 11.23
N ASP A 183 7.67 31.09 11.33
CA ASP A 183 6.56 30.19 11.66
C ASP A 183 5.93 29.50 10.44
N GLN A 184 6.52 29.67 9.26
CA GLN A 184 6.05 28.98 8.06
C GLN A 184 6.66 27.58 7.95
N PRO A 185 5.92 26.57 7.46
CA PRO A 185 6.49 25.25 7.19
C PRO A 185 7.68 25.37 6.23
N GLN A 186 8.74 24.60 6.49
CA GLN A 186 9.95 24.58 5.69
C GLN A 186 10.36 23.15 5.33
N ARG A 187 11.08 22.99 4.21
CA ARG A 187 11.67 21.71 3.81
C ARG A 187 13.02 21.92 3.15
N GLN A 188 14.01 21.14 3.57
CA GLN A 188 15.30 21.02 2.87
C GLN A 188 15.14 20.21 1.57
N VAL A 189 15.61 20.75 0.44
CA VAL A 189 15.68 20.08 -0.86
C VAL A 189 17.05 20.32 -1.48
N GLY A 190 17.91 19.30 -1.45
CA GLY A 190 19.33 19.47 -1.76
C GLY A 190 19.94 20.50 -0.80
N ASP A 191 20.52 21.55 -1.35
CA ASP A 191 21.18 22.63 -0.57
C ASP A 191 20.23 23.80 -0.26
N LYS A 192 18.97 23.76 -0.71
CA LYS A 192 17.99 24.84 -0.52
C LYS A 192 17.02 24.51 0.60
N VAL A 193 16.69 25.52 1.42
CA VAL A 193 15.50 25.50 2.29
C VAL A 193 14.36 26.15 1.52
N ILE A 194 13.29 25.40 1.31
CA ILE A 194 12.06 25.92 0.69
C ILE A 194 11.06 26.26 1.80
N THR A 195 10.56 27.49 1.79
CA THR A 195 9.49 27.93 2.70
C THR A 195 8.13 27.91 2.01
N TYR A 196 7.09 27.50 2.72
CA TYR A 196 5.72 27.39 2.18
C TYR A 196 4.79 28.42 2.80
N SER A 197 4.00 29.09 1.97
CA SER A 197 3.00 30.05 2.45
C SER A 197 1.62 29.76 1.89
N LEU A 198 0.60 29.87 2.74
CA LEU A 198 -0.81 29.88 2.32
C LEU A 198 -1.28 31.25 1.85
N THR A 199 -0.48 32.29 2.08
CA THR A 199 -0.78 33.66 1.71
C THR A 199 0.11 34.07 0.54
N ARG A 200 -0.48 34.75 -0.45
CA ARG A 200 0.32 35.23 -1.58
C ARG A 200 1.34 36.27 -1.07
N PRO A 201 2.63 36.13 -1.40
CA PRO A 201 3.64 37.13 -1.04
C PRO A 201 3.35 38.50 -1.66
N GLY A 202 3.67 39.57 -0.94
CA GLY A 202 3.54 40.96 -1.40
C GLY A 202 4.77 41.45 -2.17
N ASP A 203 4.89 42.77 -2.32
CA ASP A 203 5.85 43.45 -3.22
C ASP A 203 7.33 43.20 -2.90
N GLY A 204 7.65 42.71 -1.70
CA GLY A 204 9.00 42.25 -1.34
C GLY A 204 9.44 40.95 -2.04
N PHE A 205 8.60 40.39 -2.90
CA PHE A 205 8.86 39.14 -3.60
C PHE A 205 8.55 39.26 -5.09
N GLU A 206 9.35 38.58 -5.91
CA GLU A 206 9.15 38.47 -7.35
C GLU A 206 8.90 37.01 -7.77
N ARG A 207 8.21 36.82 -8.91
CA ARG A 207 7.95 35.49 -9.46
C ARG A 207 9.20 34.94 -10.14
N THR A 208 9.82 33.96 -9.49
CA THR A 208 11.11 33.41 -9.95
C THR A 208 11.05 31.88 -9.92
N PRO A 209 11.55 31.19 -10.96
CA PRO A 209 11.68 29.72 -10.95
C PRO A 209 12.42 29.24 -9.69
N LEU A 210 12.01 28.08 -9.17
CA LEU A 210 12.51 27.56 -7.89
C LEU A 210 14.04 27.40 -7.88
N GLU A 211 14.58 26.99 -9.02
CA GLU A 211 16.00 26.70 -9.21
C GLU A 211 16.84 27.98 -9.13
N ALA A 212 16.29 29.09 -9.62
CA ALA A 212 16.94 30.39 -9.72
C ALA A 212 16.91 31.21 -8.42
N CYS A 213 16.18 30.76 -7.39
CA CYS A 213 16.09 31.46 -6.11
C CYS A 213 16.93 30.78 -5.01
N SER A 214 17.73 31.55 -4.27
CA SER A 214 18.51 31.06 -3.12
C SER A 214 17.65 30.81 -1.88
N ARG A 215 16.61 31.62 -1.69
CA ARG A 215 15.69 31.59 -0.54
C ARG A 215 14.22 31.48 -1.01
N PRO A 216 13.83 30.38 -1.69
CA PRO A 216 12.54 30.30 -2.34
C PRO A 216 11.37 30.23 -1.35
N LEU A 217 10.31 30.97 -1.68
CA LEU A 217 9.00 30.87 -1.04
C LEU A 217 7.99 30.29 -2.05
N LEU A 218 7.44 29.12 -1.76
CA LEU A 218 6.37 28.49 -2.53
C LEU A 218 5.00 28.89 -1.95
N TYR A 219 4.26 29.68 -2.69
CA TYR A 219 2.87 30.02 -2.38
C TYR A 219 1.95 28.86 -2.76
N CYS A 220 1.19 28.37 -1.79
CA CYS A 220 0.28 27.24 -1.85
C CYS A 220 -1.19 27.71 -1.73
N PRO A 221 -1.82 28.20 -2.81
CA PRO A 221 -3.17 28.78 -2.77
C PRO A 221 -4.26 27.81 -2.34
N ARG A 222 -4.01 26.50 -2.47
CA ARG A 222 -4.98 25.43 -2.22
C ARG A 222 -4.70 24.63 -0.95
N GLY A 223 -3.85 25.14 -0.07
CA GLY A 223 -3.46 24.44 1.15
C GLY A 223 -2.10 23.75 1.03
N ILE A 224 -1.60 23.32 2.19
CA ILE A 224 -0.39 22.53 2.37
C ILE A 224 -0.79 21.13 2.86
N ASN A 225 0.04 20.13 2.59
CA ASN A 225 -0.17 18.82 3.18
C ASN A 225 0.02 18.89 4.69
N ARG A 226 -0.91 18.26 5.43
CA ARG A 226 -0.87 18.22 6.90
C ARG A 226 -0.03 17.04 7.38
N SER A 227 1.26 17.02 7.05
CA SER A 227 2.14 15.86 7.29
C SER A 227 2.19 15.43 8.76
N GLU A 228 2.08 16.36 9.70
CA GLU A 228 2.07 16.11 11.14
C GLU A 228 0.76 15.46 11.59
N ALA A 229 -0.38 15.92 11.05
CA ALA A 229 -1.67 15.27 11.28
C ALA A 229 -1.72 13.87 10.65
N TYR A 230 -1.08 13.71 9.49
CA TYR A 230 -0.90 12.41 8.85
C TYR A 230 -0.11 11.48 9.76
N ALA A 231 1.07 11.91 10.22
CA ALA A 231 1.91 11.16 11.14
C ALA A 231 1.15 10.76 12.42
N ALA A 232 0.38 11.69 13.01
CA ALA A 232 -0.42 11.42 14.21
C ALA A 232 -1.47 10.33 13.99
N MET A 233 -2.16 10.37 12.84
CA MET A 233 -3.14 9.34 12.48
C MET A 233 -2.46 7.97 12.26
N LEU A 234 -1.27 7.94 11.67
CA LEU A 234 -0.50 6.70 11.49
C LEU A 234 -0.01 6.13 12.83
N ALA A 235 0.52 6.97 13.73
CA ALA A 235 0.93 6.56 15.07
C ALA A 235 -0.25 5.96 15.85
N ALA A 236 -1.39 6.63 15.86
CA ALA A 236 -2.60 6.15 16.53
C ALA A 236 -3.06 4.80 15.98
N ALA A 237 -3.02 4.61 14.64
CA ALA A 237 -3.40 3.35 14.03
C ALA A 237 -2.45 2.19 14.41
N LEU A 238 -1.16 2.49 14.55
CA LEU A 238 -0.12 1.51 14.91
C LEU A 238 0.01 1.27 16.41
N GLY A 239 -0.69 2.05 17.25
CA GLY A 239 -0.57 2.00 18.70
C GLY A 239 0.79 2.51 19.20
N LEU A 240 1.34 3.54 18.55
CA LEU A 240 2.54 4.24 19.00
C LEU A 240 2.15 5.40 19.93
N ASP A 241 2.98 5.68 20.94
CA ASP A 241 2.74 6.76 21.89
C ASP A 241 3.14 8.13 21.31
N SER A 242 4.13 8.13 20.41
CA SER A 242 4.64 9.31 19.71
C SER A 242 4.77 9.09 18.21
N ILE A 243 4.67 10.18 17.45
CA ILE A 243 4.97 10.18 16.01
C ILE A 243 6.47 10.04 15.69
N ASP A 244 7.31 10.13 16.72
CA ASP A 244 8.76 9.97 16.67
C ASP A 244 9.21 8.58 17.18
N ASP A 245 8.28 7.69 17.53
CA ASP A 245 8.61 6.30 17.87
C ASP A 245 8.98 5.51 16.61
N ASP A 246 9.87 4.52 16.77
CA ASP A 246 10.19 3.57 15.71
C ASP A 246 8.92 2.80 15.30
N ILE A 247 8.60 2.85 14.00
CA ILE A 247 7.46 2.13 13.43
C ILE A 247 7.61 0.61 13.64
N ALA A 248 8.86 0.12 13.74
CA ALA A 248 9.24 -1.28 13.76
C ALA A 248 8.61 -2.05 12.59
N LEU A 249 8.60 -1.42 11.40
CA LEU A 249 7.98 -1.98 10.19
C LEU A 249 8.80 -3.13 9.59
N PHE A 250 10.10 -3.14 9.85
CA PHE A 250 11.03 -4.17 9.39
C PHE A 250 11.82 -4.71 10.57
N ASP A 251 12.07 -6.01 10.60
CA ASP A 251 13.00 -6.61 11.55
C ASP A 251 14.48 -6.36 11.16
N ASP A 252 15.38 -6.81 12.02
CA ASP A 252 16.84 -6.76 11.85
C ASP A 252 17.33 -7.46 10.56
N LYS A 253 16.55 -8.41 10.04
CA LYS A 253 16.83 -9.14 8.79
C LYS A 253 16.17 -8.48 7.58
N GLY A 254 15.51 -7.34 7.77
CA GLY A 254 14.79 -6.60 6.75
C GLY A 254 13.50 -7.27 6.27
N ARG A 255 12.93 -8.18 7.07
CA ARG A 255 11.61 -8.76 6.81
C ARG A 255 10.54 -7.81 7.32
N LEU A 256 9.52 -7.59 6.51
CA LEU A 256 8.40 -6.70 6.84
C LEU A 256 7.53 -7.35 7.91
N ASP A 257 7.21 -6.62 8.99
CA ASP A 257 6.19 -7.05 9.94
C ASP A 257 4.81 -6.96 9.27
N PHE A 258 4.19 -8.12 9.08
CA PHE A 258 2.96 -8.22 8.31
C PHE A 258 1.78 -7.48 8.94
N THR A 259 1.62 -7.63 10.26
CA THR A 259 0.50 -7.05 10.99
C THR A 259 0.62 -5.53 11.02
N ARG A 260 1.81 -5.01 11.36
CA ARG A 260 2.10 -3.58 11.35
C ARG A 260 1.97 -2.99 9.95
N ALA A 261 2.49 -3.67 8.93
CA ALA A 261 2.36 -3.20 7.55
C ALA A 261 0.91 -3.14 7.09
N GLN A 262 0.11 -4.18 7.35
CA GLN A 262 -1.30 -4.17 6.98
C GLN A 262 -2.07 -3.04 7.68
N THR A 263 -1.81 -2.82 8.97
CA THR A 263 -2.39 -1.70 9.72
C THR A 263 -1.98 -0.34 9.15
N LEU A 264 -0.69 -0.16 8.85
CA LEU A 264 -0.17 1.05 8.20
C LEU A 264 -0.85 1.28 6.85
N PHE A 265 -0.97 0.24 6.02
CA PHE A 265 -1.58 0.36 4.69
C PHE A 265 -3.03 0.80 4.78
N GLN A 266 -3.82 0.24 5.71
CA GLN A 266 -5.19 0.67 5.93
C GLN A 266 -5.30 2.10 6.42
N ALA A 267 -4.41 2.50 7.34
CA ALA A 267 -4.37 3.87 7.84
C ALA A 267 -4.03 4.85 6.72
N MET A 268 -3.02 4.56 5.91
CA MET A 268 -2.64 5.36 4.74
C MET A 268 -3.80 5.49 3.74
N THR A 269 -4.50 4.40 3.42
CA THR A 269 -5.71 4.47 2.56
C THR A 269 -6.75 5.43 3.12
N ARG A 270 -7.04 5.36 4.42
CA ARG A 270 -8.04 6.25 5.05
C ARG A 270 -7.65 7.71 5.01
N PHE A 271 -6.35 8.00 5.05
CA PHE A 271 -5.87 9.37 4.89
C PHE A 271 -6.00 9.85 3.44
N GLU A 272 -5.56 9.04 2.49
CA GLU A 272 -5.45 9.41 1.07
C GLU A 272 -6.80 9.43 0.36
N LEU A 273 -7.69 8.49 0.69
CA LEU A 273 -8.98 8.32 0.01
C LEU A 273 -10.15 8.84 0.86
N GLY A 274 -9.99 8.90 2.18
CA GLY A 274 -11.02 9.31 3.13
C GLY A 274 -11.32 8.25 4.19
N ALA A 275 -11.76 8.69 5.37
CA ALA A 275 -11.89 7.86 6.57
C ALA A 275 -12.85 6.66 6.42
N ASP A 276 -13.81 6.75 5.51
CA ASP A 276 -14.80 5.69 5.26
C ASP A 276 -14.24 4.55 4.40
N TYR A 277 -13.08 4.70 3.77
CA TYR A 277 -12.53 3.68 2.89
C TYR A 277 -11.76 2.60 3.67
N ALA A 278 -11.82 1.39 3.13
CA ALA A 278 -11.04 0.25 3.56
C ALA A 278 -10.60 -0.58 2.35
N VAL A 279 -9.41 -1.16 2.39
CA VAL A 279 -8.94 -2.09 1.37
C VAL A 279 -9.13 -3.53 1.85
N ASP A 280 -9.37 -4.48 0.97
CA ASP A 280 -9.34 -5.90 1.30
C ASP A 280 -7.98 -6.27 1.94
N PRO A 281 -7.94 -6.77 3.18
CA PRO A 281 -6.71 -7.26 3.80
C PRO A 281 -5.96 -8.29 2.94
N THR A 282 -6.68 -9.13 2.20
CA THR A 282 -6.11 -10.14 1.30
C THR A 282 -5.40 -9.50 0.11
N LEU A 283 -5.93 -8.39 -0.42
CA LEU A 283 -5.27 -7.61 -1.48
C LEU A 283 -3.96 -7.01 -0.97
N ILE A 284 -4.00 -6.37 0.21
CA ILE A 284 -2.79 -5.85 0.87
C ILE A 284 -1.77 -6.97 1.05
N ARG A 285 -2.22 -8.13 1.55
CA ARG A 285 -1.39 -9.30 1.77
C ARG A 285 -0.69 -9.78 0.52
N ARG A 286 -1.44 -9.92 -0.57
CA ARG A 286 -0.91 -10.32 -1.88
C ARG A 286 0.16 -9.34 -2.36
N GLY A 287 -0.08 -8.03 -2.23
CA GLY A 287 0.89 -6.99 -2.59
C GLY A 287 2.20 -7.09 -1.79
N ILE A 288 2.10 -7.24 -0.46
CA ILE A 288 3.26 -7.42 0.43
C ILE A 288 4.07 -8.67 0.05
N LEU A 289 3.39 -9.81 -0.18
CA LEU A 289 4.05 -11.06 -0.55
C LEU A 289 4.71 -10.99 -1.93
N MET A 290 4.10 -10.26 -2.88
CA MET A 290 4.71 -10.00 -4.18
C MET A 290 6.00 -9.19 -4.04
N GLU A 291 6.00 -8.15 -3.20
CA GLU A 291 7.20 -7.36 -2.92
C GLU A 291 8.29 -8.20 -2.27
N ALA A 292 7.95 -8.98 -1.26
CA ALA A 292 8.90 -9.83 -0.55
C ALA A 292 9.55 -10.85 -1.49
N ARG A 293 8.76 -11.46 -2.39
CA ARG A 293 9.29 -12.37 -3.43
C ARG A 293 10.25 -11.65 -4.36
N ASP A 294 9.88 -10.48 -4.87
CA ASP A 294 10.73 -9.69 -5.76
C ASP A 294 12.04 -9.30 -5.03
N TYR A 295 11.97 -8.90 -3.76
CA TYR A 295 13.15 -8.58 -2.94
C TYR A 295 14.11 -9.77 -2.78
N LEU A 296 13.59 -10.96 -2.51
CA LEU A 296 14.42 -12.17 -2.38
C LEU A 296 15.08 -12.59 -3.70
N GLN A 297 14.37 -12.43 -4.82
CA GLN A 297 14.90 -12.71 -6.16
C GLN A 297 16.00 -11.73 -6.56
N GLU A 298 15.78 -10.43 -6.31
CA GLU A 298 16.74 -9.37 -6.63
C GLU A 298 18.02 -9.47 -5.78
N ASN A 299 17.93 -9.94 -4.53
CA ASN A 299 19.05 -9.98 -3.58
C ASN A 299 19.59 -11.41 -3.29
N GLN A 300 19.29 -12.38 -4.16
CA GLN A 300 19.85 -13.75 -4.13
C GLN A 300 19.74 -14.49 -2.77
N ARG A 301 18.59 -14.45 -2.10
CA ARG A 301 18.37 -15.18 -0.83
C ARG A 301 17.12 -16.07 -0.87
N LEU A 302 17.11 -17.05 -1.78
CA LEU A 302 16.25 -18.22 -1.67
C LEU A 302 17.11 -19.41 -1.20
N TYR A 303 17.19 -19.62 0.11
CA TYR A 303 17.55 -20.89 0.72
C TYR A 303 16.63 -21.14 1.92
#